data_AF-A0A0D3BPB3-F1
#
_entry.id   AF-A0A0D3BPB3-F1
#
_cell.length_a   1.000
_cell.length_b   1.000
_cell.length_c   1.000
_cell.angle_alpha   90.00
_cell.angle_beta   90.00
_cell.angle_gamma   90.00
#
_symmetry.space_group_name_H-M   'P 1'
#
loop_
_entity.id
_entity.type
_entity.pdbx_description
1 polymer ?
#
loop_
_entity_poly.entity_id
_entity_poly.type
_entity_poly.pdbx_seq_one_letter_code
_entity_poly.pdbx_strand_id
1 'polypeptide(L)'
;MSRNKVTLLHYVSSFLLAVVSVNSSTTPLVGVHPLDEKYFESDIIRCKDGSKSFPKDRLNDNFCDCLDGTDEPGTSACPNGKFYCRNIGSSPKFVYSSRVNDRICDCCDGSDEYESSISCPNTCVMGGNVNYIYKPRTGRKSIDRQLGSATTDPNSSITIANLQDMVKNLQGMKLVFALQFVLIGFLVILWMLRRRVRSSKRRRYLLKSVHPNRSAN
;
A
#
# COMPACT_ATOMS: atom_id res chain seq x y z
N MET A 1 46.47 10.53 -6.32
CA MET A 1 45.39 11.33 -5.66
C MET A 1 43.99 11.06 -6.25
N SER A 2 43.65 9.80 -6.56
CA SER A 2 42.44 9.43 -7.33
C SER A 2 41.55 8.35 -6.65
N ARG A 3 42.12 7.37 -5.94
CA ARG A 3 41.36 6.28 -5.29
C ARG A 3 40.38 6.72 -4.18
N ASN A 4 40.77 7.70 -3.36
CA ASN A 4 39.98 8.12 -2.17
C ASN A 4 38.75 8.99 -2.50
N LYS A 5 38.62 9.46 -3.74
CA LYS A 5 37.46 10.26 -4.18
C LYS A 5 36.34 9.38 -4.72
N VAL A 6 36.68 8.24 -5.31
CA VAL A 6 35.73 7.26 -5.83
C VAL A 6 35.04 6.55 -4.67
N THR A 7 35.80 6.13 -3.66
CA THR A 7 35.24 5.50 -2.44
C THR A 7 34.29 6.43 -1.68
N LEU A 8 34.62 7.71 -1.53
CA LEU A 8 33.74 8.69 -0.89
C LEU A 8 32.44 8.93 -1.68
N LEU A 9 32.48 8.88 -3.01
CA LEU A 9 31.29 9.00 -3.85
C LEU A 9 30.36 7.79 -3.68
N HIS A 10 30.92 6.59 -3.58
CA HIS A 10 30.15 5.37 -3.32
C HIS A 10 29.53 5.36 -1.92
N TYR A 11 30.23 5.82 -0.87
CA TYR A 11 29.64 5.93 0.47
C TYR A 11 28.50 6.95 0.55
N VAL A 12 28.61 8.09 -0.15
CA VAL A 12 27.55 9.10 -0.19
C VAL A 12 26.34 8.62 -1.01
N SER A 13 26.57 7.88 -2.10
CA SER A 13 25.51 7.24 -2.89
C SER A 13 24.80 6.12 -2.12
N SER A 14 25.54 5.34 -1.33
CA SER A 14 25.00 4.26 -0.49
C SER A 14 24.20 4.82 0.71
N PHE A 15 24.65 5.94 1.28
CA PHE A 15 23.92 6.63 2.36
C PHE A 15 22.66 7.35 1.87
N LEU A 16 22.64 7.87 0.63
CA LEU A 16 21.45 8.46 0.00
C LEU A 16 20.37 7.43 -0.35
N LEU A 17 20.74 6.18 -0.62
CA LEU A 17 19.79 5.08 -0.85
C LEU A 17 19.17 4.55 0.46
N ALA A 18 19.82 4.75 1.62
CA ALA A 18 19.32 4.31 2.91
C ALA A 18 18.20 5.20 3.51
N VAL A 19 17.94 6.38 2.90
CA VAL A 19 16.91 7.33 3.38
C VAL A 19 15.60 7.22 2.59
N VAL A 20 15.43 6.18 1.77
CA VAL A 20 14.14 5.86 1.16
C VAL A 20 13.18 5.52 2.30
N SER A 21 12.27 6.47 2.56
CA SER A 21 11.26 6.40 3.59
C SER A 21 10.54 5.06 3.59
N VAL A 22 10.64 4.33 4.70
CA VAL A 22 9.74 3.21 5.01
C VAL A 22 8.37 3.82 5.29
N ASN A 23 7.61 4.12 4.23
CA ASN A 23 6.18 4.33 4.36
C ASN A 23 5.57 2.94 4.55
N SER A 24 5.43 2.47 5.80
CA SER A 24 4.61 1.30 6.10
C SER A 24 3.15 1.64 5.82
N SER A 25 2.77 1.53 4.56
CA SER A 25 1.37 1.39 4.17
C SER A 25 1.05 -0.07 4.46
N THR A 26 0.44 -0.37 5.61
CA THR A 26 -0.04 -1.73 5.88
C THR A 26 -1.10 -2.04 4.84
N THR A 27 -0.78 -2.93 3.89
CA THR A 27 -1.76 -3.44 2.93
C THR A 27 -2.89 -4.07 3.74
N PRO A 28 -4.16 -3.67 3.52
CA PRO A 28 -5.27 -4.25 4.26
C PRO A 28 -5.28 -5.77 4.10
N LEU A 29 -5.48 -6.49 5.20
CA LEU A 29 -5.52 -7.95 5.18
C LEU A 29 -6.70 -8.44 4.31
N VAL A 30 -6.41 -9.36 3.42
CA VAL A 30 -7.39 -9.94 2.50
C VAL A 30 -8.41 -10.76 3.29
N GLY A 31 -9.69 -10.57 2.99
CA GLY A 31 -10.80 -11.32 3.60
C GLY A 31 -11.10 -10.99 5.07
N VAL A 32 -10.37 -10.05 5.69
CA VAL A 32 -10.55 -9.65 7.10
C VAL A 32 -11.51 -8.46 7.20
N HIS A 33 -12.40 -8.51 8.19
CA HIS A 33 -13.26 -7.38 8.53
C HIS A 33 -12.43 -6.22 9.12
N PRO A 34 -12.64 -4.94 8.75
CA PRO A 34 -11.82 -3.82 9.22
C PRO A 34 -11.67 -3.72 10.74
N LEU A 35 -12.73 -4.05 11.49
CA LEU A 35 -12.69 -4.07 12.97
C LEU A 35 -11.82 -5.19 13.55
N ASP A 36 -11.58 -6.24 12.77
CA ASP A 36 -10.76 -7.38 13.17
C ASP A 36 -9.30 -7.22 12.72
N GLU A 37 -8.94 -6.22 11.90
CA GLU A 37 -7.55 -6.05 11.41
C GLU A 37 -6.54 -6.00 12.56
N LYS A 38 -6.88 -5.28 13.65
CA LYS A 38 -6.06 -5.18 14.86
C LYS A 38 -5.84 -6.53 15.55
N TYR A 39 -6.77 -7.46 15.45
CA TYR A 39 -6.65 -8.80 16.02
C TYR A 39 -5.50 -9.59 15.38
N PHE A 40 -5.28 -9.39 14.08
CA PHE A 40 -4.28 -10.07 13.27
C PHE A 40 -2.94 -9.31 13.18
N GLU A 41 -2.77 -8.21 13.93
CA GLU A 41 -1.52 -7.45 13.94
C GLU A 41 -0.38 -8.19 14.64
N SER A 42 -0.68 -8.99 15.66
CA SER A 42 0.28 -9.74 16.49
C SER A 42 1.08 -10.77 15.69
N ASP A 43 2.34 -11.01 16.09
CA ASP A 43 3.19 -12.08 15.51
C ASP A 43 2.69 -13.49 15.87
N ILE A 44 1.99 -13.60 17.00
CA ILE A 44 1.33 -14.85 17.44
C ILE A 44 -0.16 -14.54 17.60
N ILE A 45 -0.98 -15.27 16.87
CA ILE A 45 -2.43 -15.06 16.76
C ILE A 45 -3.12 -16.27 17.37
N ARG A 46 -4.14 -16.05 18.19
CA ARG A 46 -4.91 -17.14 18.79
C ARG A 46 -6.08 -17.49 17.87
N CYS A 47 -6.49 -18.75 17.78
CA CYS A 47 -7.78 -19.08 17.17
C CYS A 47 -8.90 -18.47 18.04
N LYS A 48 -9.97 -17.94 17.43
CA LYS A 48 -11.07 -17.30 18.18
C LYS A 48 -11.86 -18.31 19.02
N ASP A 49 -11.88 -19.58 18.61
CA ASP A 49 -12.40 -20.72 19.37
C ASP A 49 -11.60 -21.07 20.64
N GLY A 50 -10.41 -20.48 20.81
CA GLY A 50 -9.52 -20.71 21.94
C GLY A 50 -8.74 -22.03 21.90
N SER A 51 -8.79 -22.77 20.78
CA SER A 51 -8.17 -24.10 20.65
C SER A 51 -6.64 -24.06 20.69
N LYS A 52 -6.02 -23.24 19.85
CA LYS A 52 -4.56 -23.08 19.76
C LYS A 52 -4.17 -21.67 19.32
N SER A 53 -2.87 -21.42 19.20
CA SER A 53 -2.30 -20.22 18.58
C SER A 53 -1.38 -20.60 17.42
N PHE A 54 -1.26 -19.73 16.43
CA PHE A 54 -0.43 -19.89 15.25
C PHE A 54 0.43 -18.63 15.03
N PRO A 55 1.63 -18.77 14.46
CA PRO A 55 2.45 -17.63 14.08
C PRO A 55 1.90 -16.95 12.82
N LYS A 56 2.19 -15.65 12.65
CA LYS A 56 1.59 -14.80 11.60
C LYS A 56 1.88 -15.25 10.17
N ASP A 57 2.96 -16.00 9.94
CA ASP A 57 3.30 -16.61 8.64
C ASP A 57 2.32 -17.71 8.21
N ARG A 58 1.52 -18.24 9.13
CA ARG A 58 0.43 -19.17 8.86
C ARG A 58 -0.94 -18.51 8.65
N LEU A 59 -0.99 -17.18 8.62
CA LEU A 59 -2.22 -16.46 8.30
C LEU A 59 -2.38 -16.41 6.78
N ASN A 60 -3.47 -16.96 6.26
CA ASN A 60 -3.73 -17.08 4.81
C ASN A 60 -2.63 -17.85 4.07
N ASP A 61 -2.19 -18.98 4.62
CA ASP A 61 -1.17 -19.84 4.01
C ASP A 61 -1.77 -21.01 3.19
N ASN A 62 -3.09 -20.98 2.98
CA ASN A 62 -3.88 -22.00 2.31
C ASN A 62 -3.91 -23.35 3.08
N PHE A 63 -3.64 -23.35 4.38
CA PHE A 63 -3.75 -24.54 5.23
C PHE A 63 -4.64 -24.27 6.44
N CYS A 64 -5.65 -25.12 6.66
CA CYS A 64 -6.58 -24.92 7.77
C CYS A 64 -6.04 -25.47 9.09
N ASP A 65 -5.53 -24.56 9.92
CA ASP A 65 -5.06 -24.79 11.26
C ASP A 65 -6.16 -24.66 12.32
N CYS A 66 -6.99 -23.62 12.29
CA CYS A 66 -8.03 -23.41 13.31
C CYS A 66 -9.36 -24.06 12.91
N LEU A 67 -10.08 -24.68 13.86
CA LEU A 67 -11.38 -25.31 13.57
C LEU A 67 -12.47 -24.29 13.18
N ASP A 68 -12.34 -23.07 13.69
CA ASP A 68 -13.21 -21.93 13.34
C ASP A 68 -12.77 -21.19 12.07
N GLY A 69 -11.61 -21.53 11.50
CA GLY A 69 -11.03 -20.90 10.32
C GLY A 69 -10.49 -19.49 10.54
N THR A 70 -10.13 -19.13 11.79
CA THR A 70 -9.53 -17.82 12.11
C THR A 70 -8.27 -17.52 11.32
N ASP A 71 -7.49 -18.54 11.01
CA ASP A 71 -6.21 -18.50 10.28
C ASP A 71 -6.36 -18.28 8.77
N GLU A 72 -7.52 -18.59 8.19
CA GLU A 72 -7.75 -18.51 6.74
C GLU A 72 -8.92 -17.58 6.37
N PRO A 73 -8.93 -16.29 6.80
CA PRO A 73 -9.98 -15.34 6.42
C PRO A 73 -9.97 -14.97 4.94
N GLY A 74 -8.81 -15.07 4.30
CA GLY A 74 -8.53 -14.63 2.92
C GLY A 74 -8.46 -15.77 1.91
N THR A 75 -8.60 -17.04 2.30
CA THR A 75 -8.46 -18.20 1.40
C THR A 75 -9.67 -19.14 1.51
N SER A 76 -9.65 -20.21 0.71
CA SER A 76 -10.67 -21.27 0.71
C SER A 76 -10.31 -22.49 1.58
N ALA A 77 -9.24 -22.44 2.36
CA ALA A 77 -8.68 -23.63 3.01
C ALA A 77 -9.55 -24.18 4.17
N CYS A 78 -10.22 -23.32 4.93
CA CYS A 78 -11.05 -23.74 6.04
C CYS A 78 -12.54 -23.89 5.68
N PRO A 79 -13.20 -25.02 5.97
CA PRO A 79 -14.59 -25.29 5.55
C PRO A 79 -15.63 -24.38 6.21
N ASN A 80 -15.36 -23.91 7.44
CA ASN A 80 -16.23 -23.01 8.19
C ASN A 80 -15.82 -21.52 8.05
N GLY A 81 -14.77 -21.25 7.26
CA GLY A 81 -14.23 -19.92 7.06
C GLY A 81 -15.21 -18.99 6.35
N LYS A 82 -15.04 -17.69 6.59
CA LYS A 82 -15.81 -16.64 5.93
C LYS A 82 -14.89 -15.55 5.44
N PHE A 83 -15.07 -15.17 4.20
CA PHE A 83 -14.34 -14.09 3.54
C PHE A 83 -15.16 -12.81 3.58
N TYR A 84 -14.52 -11.70 3.95
CA TYR A 84 -15.16 -10.38 3.97
C TYR A 84 -14.95 -9.62 2.66
N CYS A 85 -16.03 -9.39 1.91
CA CYS A 85 -16.06 -8.46 0.79
C CYS A 85 -16.21 -7.04 1.32
N ARG A 86 -15.21 -6.18 1.09
CA ARG A 86 -15.26 -4.77 1.52
C ARG A 86 -16.28 -3.97 0.71
N ASN A 87 -16.43 -4.26 -0.58
CA ASN A 87 -17.38 -3.65 -1.51
C ASN A 87 -17.41 -2.12 -1.38
N ILE A 88 -16.25 -1.47 -1.48
CA ILE A 88 -16.09 -0.03 -1.19
C ILE A 88 -17.13 0.79 -1.96
N GLY A 89 -17.90 1.59 -1.22
CA GLY A 89 -18.97 2.42 -1.75
C GLY A 89 -20.33 1.73 -1.92
N SER A 90 -20.38 0.41 -1.78
CA SER A 90 -21.60 -0.39 -1.72
C SER A 90 -21.75 -1.08 -0.36
N SER A 91 -22.64 -2.07 -0.27
CA SER A 91 -22.89 -2.83 0.97
C SER A 91 -21.82 -3.91 1.17
N PRO A 92 -21.05 -3.89 2.27
CA PRO A 92 -20.13 -4.98 2.58
C PRO A 92 -20.89 -6.27 2.88
N LYS A 93 -20.28 -7.42 2.62
CA LYS A 93 -20.89 -8.72 2.90
C LYS A 93 -19.85 -9.78 3.21
N PHE A 94 -20.29 -10.85 3.85
CA PHE A 94 -19.51 -12.07 4.00
C PHE A 94 -19.93 -13.10 2.97
N VAL A 95 -18.95 -13.84 2.45
CA VAL A 95 -19.13 -15.03 1.63
C VAL A 95 -18.44 -16.22 2.31
N TYR A 96 -18.81 -17.44 1.95
CA TYR A 96 -18.14 -18.62 2.47
C TYR A 96 -16.76 -18.75 1.84
N SER A 97 -15.78 -19.23 2.61
CA SER A 97 -14.41 -19.50 2.15
C SER A 97 -14.37 -20.35 0.87
N SER A 98 -15.31 -21.29 0.71
CA SER A 98 -15.41 -22.14 -0.48
C SER A 98 -15.61 -21.38 -1.81
N ARG A 99 -15.96 -20.09 -1.75
CA ARG A 99 -16.15 -19.20 -2.90
C ARG A 99 -14.95 -18.32 -3.21
N VAL A 100 -13.90 -18.41 -2.41
CA VAL A 100 -12.67 -17.67 -2.65
C VAL A 100 -11.88 -18.42 -3.72
N ASN A 101 -11.53 -17.73 -4.81
CA ASN A 101 -10.82 -18.28 -5.95
C ASN A 101 -11.48 -19.53 -6.57
N ASP A 102 -12.82 -19.63 -6.55
CA ASP A 102 -13.60 -20.73 -7.14
C ASP A 102 -13.98 -20.47 -8.62
N ARG A 103 -13.53 -19.33 -9.17
CA ARG A 103 -13.82 -18.83 -10.53
C ARG A 103 -15.25 -18.34 -10.71
N ILE A 104 -15.88 -17.88 -9.64
CA ILE A 104 -17.19 -17.24 -9.67
C ILE A 104 -17.08 -15.90 -8.94
N CYS A 105 -17.52 -14.82 -9.58
CA CYS A 105 -17.53 -13.51 -8.94
C CYS A 105 -18.69 -13.38 -7.96
N ASP A 106 -18.45 -13.60 -6.67
CA ASP A 106 -19.41 -13.39 -5.60
C ASP A 106 -19.33 -11.99 -5.01
N CYS A 107 -18.15 -11.41 -4.77
CA CYS A 107 -18.05 -10.02 -4.30
C CYS A 107 -18.29 -9.05 -5.47
N CYS A 108 -18.99 -7.92 -5.22
CA CYS A 108 -19.19 -6.94 -6.30
C CYS A 108 -17.89 -6.24 -6.69
N ASP A 109 -16.93 -6.14 -5.77
CA ASP A 109 -15.61 -5.58 -6.02
C ASP A 109 -14.65 -6.61 -6.64
N GLY A 110 -15.07 -7.87 -6.79
CA GLY A 110 -14.27 -8.97 -7.31
C GLY A 110 -13.12 -9.41 -6.40
N SER A 111 -13.12 -9.00 -5.13
CA SER A 111 -12.02 -9.25 -4.20
C SER A 111 -11.85 -10.72 -3.80
N ASP A 112 -12.86 -11.55 -4.01
CA ASP A 112 -12.87 -12.99 -3.79
C ASP A 112 -12.07 -13.78 -4.84
N GLU A 113 -11.79 -13.21 -6.01
CA GLU A 113 -11.13 -13.86 -7.14
C GLU A 113 -9.78 -13.17 -7.45
N TYR A 114 -8.91 -13.09 -6.44
CA TYR A 114 -7.65 -12.35 -6.53
C TYR A 114 -6.49 -13.16 -7.12
N GLU A 115 -6.56 -14.50 -7.09
CA GLU A 115 -5.52 -15.41 -7.61
C GLU A 115 -6.03 -16.34 -8.72
N SER A 116 -7.32 -16.26 -9.06
CA SER A 116 -7.90 -17.12 -10.08
C SER A 116 -7.56 -16.68 -11.51
N SER A 117 -7.81 -17.56 -12.47
CA SER A 117 -7.57 -17.29 -13.89
C SER A 117 -8.63 -16.36 -14.53
N ILE A 118 -9.65 -15.96 -13.77
CA ILE A 118 -10.72 -15.07 -14.23
C ILE A 118 -10.50 -13.66 -13.68
N SER A 119 -11.02 -12.65 -14.39
CA SER A 119 -10.99 -11.27 -13.91
C SER A 119 -12.41 -10.81 -13.60
N CYS A 120 -12.67 -10.54 -12.33
CA CYS A 120 -13.96 -10.03 -11.86
C CYS A 120 -13.95 -8.49 -11.90
N PRO A 121 -14.76 -7.84 -12.77
CA PRO A 121 -14.85 -6.39 -12.80
C PRO A 121 -15.62 -5.87 -11.58
N ASN A 122 -15.27 -4.67 -11.13
CA ASN A 122 -16.01 -4.01 -10.06
C ASN A 122 -17.40 -3.58 -10.55
N THR A 123 -18.44 -4.16 -9.96
CA THR A 123 -19.87 -3.92 -10.23
C THR A 123 -20.58 -3.29 -9.04
N CYS A 124 -19.84 -2.77 -8.05
CA CYS A 124 -20.40 -2.19 -6.85
C CYS A 124 -21.19 -0.90 -7.16
N VAL A 125 -22.44 -0.86 -6.67
CA VAL A 125 -23.34 0.30 -6.83
C VAL A 125 -23.23 1.21 -5.61
N MET A 126 -22.90 2.47 -5.86
CA MET A 126 -22.74 3.50 -4.83
C MET A 126 -24.06 3.80 -4.13
N GLY A 127 -24.08 3.77 -2.78
CA GLY A 127 -25.26 4.08 -1.97
C GLY A 127 -26.15 2.88 -1.62
N GLY A 128 -25.85 1.70 -2.17
CA GLY A 128 -26.51 0.43 -1.84
C GLY A 128 -28.01 0.38 -2.18
N ASN A 129 -28.53 -0.81 -2.39
CA ASN A 129 -29.95 -1.06 -2.20
C ASN A 129 -30.15 -1.56 -0.77
N VAL A 130 -31.01 -0.89 0.02
CA VAL A 130 -31.33 -1.29 1.41
C VAL A 130 -32.02 -2.68 1.48
N ASN A 131 -32.22 -3.35 0.34
CA ASN A 131 -32.81 -4.67 0.23
C ASN A 131 -31.75 -5.78 0.18
N TYR A 132 -30.88 -5.87 1.20
CA TYR A 132 -30.14 -7.12 1.45
C TYR A 132 -30.90 -7.99 2.46
N ILE A 133 -32.12 -8.39 2.09
CA ILE A 133 -32.81 -9.49 2.76
C ILE A 133 -32.21 -10.77 2.18
N TYR A 134 -31.56 -11.56 3.05
CA TYR A 134 -31.17 -12.94 2.77
C TYR A 134 -32.33 -13.68 2.07
N LYS A 135 -32.20 -13.93 0.76
CA LYS A 135 -33.15 -14.75 0.00
C LYS A 135 -32.57 -16.16 -0.14
N PRO A 136 -33.08 -17.16 0.60
CA PRO A 136 -32.74 -18.54 0.30
C PRO A 136 -33.28 -18.90 -1.09
N ARG A 137 -32.44 -19.53 -1.91
CA ARG A 137 -32.83 -20.08 -3.21
C ARG A 137 -33.77 -21.28 -2.98
N THR A 138 -35.07 -21.04 -2.92
CA THR A 138 -36.07 -22.09 -3.13
C THR A 138 -36.55 -22.06 -4.57
N GLY A 139 -36.30 -23.17 -5.27
CA GLY A 139 -37.08 -23.71 -6.40
C GLY A 139 -37.63 -22.74 -7.46
N ARG A 140 -36.88 -22.63 -8.57
CA ARG A 140 -37.35 -22.70 -9.98
C ARG A 140 -38.85 -22.47 -10.22
N LYS A 141 -39.20 -21.35 -10.87
CA LYS A 141 -40.31 -21.28 -11.83
C LYS A 141 -39.91 -20.42 -13.04
N SER A 142 -40.11 -20.98 -14.23
CA SER A 142 -40.06 -20.28 -15.50
C SER A 142 -41.26 -19.33 -15.64
N ILE A 143 -41.09 -18.24 -16.40
CA ILE A 143 -42.01 -17.73 -17.45
C ILE A 143 -41.57 -16.28 -17.81
N ASP A 144 -41.06 -16.17 -19.05
CA ASP A 144 -41.22 -15.13 -20.09
C ASP A 144 -41.59 -13.66 -19.77
N ARG A 145 -40.81 -12.70 -20.32
CA ARG A 145 -41.22 -11.49 -21.10
C ARG A 145 -40.12 -10.42 -21.21
N GLN A 146 -39.59 -10.27 -22.43
CA GLN A 146 -39.58 -9.06 -23.28
C GLN A 146 -39.35 -7.64 -22.68
N LEU A 147 -38.28 -7.01 -23.21
CA LEU A 147 -38.20 -5.61 -23.73
C LEU A 147 -38.15 -4.40 -22.77
N GLY A 148 -36.95 -3.81 -22.71
CA GLY A 148 -36.71 -2.36 -22.90
C GLY A 148 -36.92 -1.42 -21.71
N SER A 149 -35.87 -0.68 -21.33
CA SER A 149 -35.85 0.78 -21.49
C SER A 149 -34.52 1.35 -21.01
N ALA A 150 -33.83 2.03 -21.93
CA ALA A 150 -32.83 3.02 -21.60
C ALA A 150 -33.47 4.20 -20.85
N THR A 151 -32.77 4.77 -19.88
CA THR A 151 -32.85 6.21 -19.58
C THR A 151 -31.46 6.73 -19.24
N THR A 152 -31.02 7.68 -20.04
CA THR A 152 -29.85 8.55 -19.93
C THR A 152 -30.08 9.70 -18.94
N ASP A 153 -29.01 10.03 -18.20
CA ASP A 153 -28.57 11.36 -17.70
C ASP A 153 -29.39 12.09 -16.61
N PRO A 154 -28.84 13.14 -15.94
CA PRO A 154 -27.47 13.43 -15.49
C PRO A 154 -27.43 13.88 -14.00
N ASN A 155 -26.25 13.92 -13.38
CA ASN A 155 -25.78 14.95 -12.40
C ASN A 155 -24.68 14.39 -11.49
N SER A 156 -23.46 14.48 -12.01
CA SER A 156 -22.20 14.32 -11.30
C SER A 156 -21.97 15.50 -10.33
N SER A 157 -22.12 15.26 -9.04
CA SER A 157 -21.65 16.18 -7.98
C SER A 157 -20.87 15.48 -6.87
N ILE A 158 -20.47 14.21 -7.08
CA ILE A 158 -19.80 13.36 -6.08
C ILE A 158 -18.35 13.08 -6.51
N THR A 159 -17.57 14.13 -6.76
CA THR A 159 -16.12 14.01 -6.98
C THR A 159 -15.30 14.86 -6.01
N ILE A 160 -15.93 15.82 -5.33
CA ILE A 160 -15.22 16.80 -4.51
C ILE A 160 -14.88 16.26 -3.11
N ALA A 161 -15.73 15.40 -2.53
CA ALA A 161 -15.47 14.81 -1.21
C ALA A 161 -14.30 13.81 -1.22
N ASN A 162 -14.19 12.98 -2.27
CA ASN A 162 -13.12 11.99 -2.39
C ASN A 162 -11.74 12.62 -2.69
N LEU A 163 -11.71 13.76 -3.38
CA LEU A 163 -10.49 14.55 -3.56
C LEU A 163 -10.01 15.18 -2.25
N GLN A 164 -10.93 15.60 -1.37
CA GLN A 164 -10.56 16.27 -0.12
C GLN A 164 -9.87 15.34 0.89
N ASP A 165 -10.25 14.07 0.95
CA ASP A 165 -9.61 13.10 1.85
C ASP A 165 -8.21 12.68 1.37
N MET A 166 -7.97 12.64 0.06
CA MET A 166 -6.62 12.45 -0.49
C MET A 166 -5.74 13.71 -0.31
N VAL A 167 -6.34 14.92 -0.41
CA VAL A 167 -5.62 16.19 -0.25
C VAL A 167 -5.25 16.47 1.22
N LYS A 168 -6.05 16.06 2.20
CA LYS A 168 -5.69 16.18 3.63
C LYS A 168 -4.43 15.40 3.98
N ASN A 169 -4.24 14.21 3.41
CA ASN A 169 -3.00 13.43 3.56
C ASN A 169 -1.81 14.09 2.84
N LEU A 170 -2.05 14.92 1.82
CA LEU A 170 -1.01 15.66 1.12
C LEU A 170 -0.57 16.94 1.86
N GLN A 171 -1.46 17.56 2.64
CA GLN A 171 -1.16 18.77 3.42
C GLN A 171 -0.13 18.52 4.53
N GLY A 172 -0.17 17.35 5.17
CA GLY A 172 0.82 16.96 6.19
C GLY A 172 2.23 16.68 5.65
N MET A 173 2.35 16.33 4.36
CA MET A 173 3.64 16.00 3.74
C MET A 173 4.44 17.24 3.31
N LYS A 174 3.80 18.42 3.20
CA LYS A 174 4.47 19.66 2.79
C LYS A 174 5.60 20.07 3.73
N LEU A 175 5.41 19.89 5.05
CA LEU A 175 6.43 20.21 6.05
C LEU A 175 7.64 19.27 5.95
N VAL A 176 7.39 17.99 5.69
CA VAL A 176 8.44 16.97 5.54
C VAL A 176 9.30 17.24 4.31
N PHE A 177 8.67 17.55 3.17
CA PHE A 177 9.39 17.93 1.95
C PHE A 177 10.17 19.24 2.14
N ALA A 178 9.58 20.24 2.79
CA ALA A 178 10.26 21.51 3.06
C ALA A 178 11.52 21.32 3.92
N LEU A 179 11.44 20.51 4.98
CA LEU A 179 12.59 20.19 5.84
C LEU A 179 13.67 19.41 5.08
N GLN A 180 13.28 18.46 4.22
CA GLN A 180 14.21 17.72 3.36
C GLN A 180 14.94 18.63 2.37
N PHE A 181 14.25 19.56 1.70
CA PHE A 181 14.88 20.51 0.78
C PHE A 181 15.87 21.45 1.48
N VAL A 182 15.56 21.89 2.70
CA VAL A 182 16.47 22.71 3.52
C VAL A 182 17.73 21.93 3.91
N LEU A 183 17.58 20.67 4.33
CA LEU A 183 18.70 19.79 4.67
C LEU A 183 19.61 19.51 3.46
N ILE A 184 19.03 19.21 2.30
CA ILE A 184 19.78 19.01 1.05
C ILE A 184 20.50 20.29 0.64
N GLY A 185 19.81 21.45 0.68
CA GLY A 185 20.39 22.75 0.37
C GLY A 185 21.59 23.10 1.27
N PHE A 186 21.46 22.86 2.57
CA PHE A 186 22.55 23.08 3.53
C PHE A 186 23.78 22.20 3.23
N LEU A 187 23.57 20.93 2.90
CA LEU A 187 24.65 20.01 2.53
C LEU A 187 25.34 20.43 1.22
N VAL A 188 24.59 20.91 0.23
CA VAL A 188 25.14 21.45 -1.03
C VAL A 188 25.96 22.71 -0.77
N ILE A 189 25.49 23.62 0.08
CA ILE A 189 26.23 24.84 0.46
C ILE A 189 27.53 24.47 1.18
N LEU A 190 27.50 23.55 2.15
CA LEU A 190 28.71 23.07 2.82
C LEU A 190 29.68 22.41 1.84
N TRP A 191 29.18 21.65 0.88
CA TRP A 191 30.00 21.06 -0.18
C TRP A 191 30.64 22.13 -1.07
N MET A 192 29.88 23.16 -1.48
CA MET A 192 30.37 24.28 -2.28
C MET A 192 31.43 25.09 -1.51
N LEU A 193 31.24 25.36 -0.22
CA LEU A 193 32.20 26.04 0.64
C LEU A 193 33.48 25.22 0.83
N ARG A 194 33.35 23.91 1.09
CA ARG A 194 34.50 22.98 1.18
C ARG A 194 35.26 22.91 -0.15
N ARG A 195 34.54 22.91 -1.28
CA ARG A 195 35.13 22.94 -2.63
C ARG A 195 35.84 24.27 -2.89
N ARG A 196 35.27 25.40 -2.46
CA ARG A 196 35.86 26.75 -2.57
C ARG A 196 37.12 26.89 -1.72
N VAL A 197 37.13 26.39 -0.48
CA VAL A 197 38.32 26.38 0.39
C VAL A 197 39.41 25.48 -0.21
N ARG A 198 39.05 24.29 -0.72
CA ARG A 198 39.99 23.38 -1.40
C ARG A 198 40.56 24.00 -2.69
N SER A 199 39.75 24.76 -3.43
CA SER A 199 40.17 25.53 -4.62
C SER A 199 41.10 26.70 -4.24
N SER A 200 40.77 27.46 -3.20
CA SER A 200 41.59 28.56 -2.67
C SER A 200 42.95 28.09 -2.15
N LYS A 201 43.02 26.93 -1.47
CA LYS A 201 44.30 26.29 -1.11
C LYS A 201 45.13 25.95 -2.36
N ARG A 202 44.53 25.36 -3.40
CA ARG A 202 45.22 25.07 -4.68
C ARG A 202 45.78 26.33 -5.36
N ARG A 203 45.04 27.45 -5.34
CA ARG A 203 45.48 28.73 -5.94
C ARG A 203 46.66 29.36 -5.20
N ARG A 204 46.73 29.22 -3.86
CA ARG A 204 47.87 29.67 -3.05
C ARG A 204 49.16 28.87 -3.30
N TYR A 205 49.06 27.56 -3.53
CA TYR A 205 50.23 26.75 -3.93
C TYR A 205 50.76 27.16 -5.33
N LEU A 206 49.88 27.52 -6.27
CA LEU A 206 50.27 27.98 -7.60
C LEU A 206 50.86 29.40 -7.63
N LEU A 207 50.39 30.32 -6.78
CA LEU A 207 51.00 31.66 -6.64
C LEU A 207 52.39 31.59 -6.01
N LYS A 208 52.62 30.67 -5.06
CA LYS A 208 53.95 30.42 -4.48
C LYS A 208 54.96 29.84 -5.49
N SER A 209 54.50 29.21 -6.58
CA SER A 209 55.36 28.74 -7.67
C SER A 209 55.64 29.77 -8.77
N VAL A 210 54.90 30.89 -8.81
CA VAL A 210 55.11 31.96 -9.83
C VAL A 210 56.06 33.05 -9.33
N HIS A 211 56.20 33.23 -8.02
CA HIS A 211 57.28 34.03 -7.43
C HIS A 211 58.18 33.15 -6.53
N PRO A 212 59.12 32.38 -7.10
CA PRO A 212 60.28 31.95 -6.34
C PRO A 212 61.10 33.21 -6.03
N ASN A 213 61.42 33.41 -4.75
CA ASN A 213 62.24 34.50 -4.23
C ASN A 213 63.35 34.93 -5.21
N ARG A 214 63.24 36.17 -5.70
CA ARG A 214 64.40 36.91 -6.21
C ARG A 214 65.03 37.60 -5.00
N SER A 215 66.04 36.95 -4.44
CA SER A 215 67.27 37.57 -3.89
C SER A 215 68.15 36.47 -3.31
N ALA A 216 69.19 36.13 -4.08
CA ALA A 216 70.43 35.61 -3.56
C ALA A 216 71.33 36.81 -3.24
N ASN A 217 72.07 36.69 -2.14
CA ASN A 217 73.18 37.54 -1.67
C ASN A 217 72.84 38.96 -1.19
#